data_AF-A0A4Q3HUV7-F1
#
_entry.id   AF-A0A4Q3HUV7-F1
#
_cell.length_a   1.000
_cell.length_b   1.000
_cell.length_c   1.000
_cell.angle_alpha   90.00
_cell.angle_beta   90.00
_cell.angle_gamma   90.00
#
_symmetry.space_group_name_H-M   'P 1'
#
loop_
_entity.id
_entity.type
_entity.pdbx_description
1 polymer ?
#
loop_
_entity_poly.entity_id
_entity_poly.type
_entity_poly.pdbx_seq_one_letter_code
_entity_poly.pdbx_strand_id
1 'polypeptide(L)'
;LDTLSEREFRAGYAEVAKYGLIDQPDFFEWLEKNWKAVFSGEPERIEAIARSCQSKSDVVVEDERETGRRALLNLGHTFGHALEAAVEYDGKRLVHGEGVAIGMVLAYQFSARMNLASPDDASRVEAHLKAVGLPTRISDIPGELPPTQRLLDAIAQDKKVKSGKLTFILTHGIGQSFVADDVPSSEVLSFLDEKRSR
;
A
#
# COMPACT_ATOMS: atom_id res chain seq x y z
N LEU A 1 12.41 -3.02 -19.35
CA LEU A 1 12.66 -2.81 -17.91
C LEU A 1 14.13 -2.54 -17.62
N ASP A 2 15.07 -3.00 -18.45
CA ASP A 2 16.51 -2.91 -18.18
C ASP A 2 17.12 -1.50 -18.29
N THR A 3 16.37 -0.52 -18.82
CA THR A 3 16.76 0.89 -18.88
C THR A 3 16.11 1.74 -17.79
N LEU A 4 15.25 1.15 -16.96
CA LEU A 4 14.58 1.85 -15.86
C LEU A 4 15.56 2.08 -14.71
N SER A 5 15.44 3.20 -14.00
CA SER A 5 16.24 3.39 -12.79
C SER A 5 15.84 2.37 -11.72
N GLU A 6 16.76 2.02 -10.83
CA GLU A 6 16.47 1.09 -9.74
C GLU A 6 15.33 1.58 -8.84
N ARG A 7 15.26 2.90 -8.60
CA ARG A 7 14.18 3.52 -7.81
C ARG A 7 12.81 3.29 -8.44
N GLU A 8 12.69 3.55 -9.74
CA GLU A 8 11.43 3.35 -10.47
C GLU A 8 11.05 1.86 -10.58
N PHE A 9 12.03 0.97 -10.70
CA PHE A 9 11.77 -0.47 -10.67
C PHE A 9 11.23 -0.93 -9.31
N ARG A 10 11.84 -0.47 -8.21
CA ARG A 10 11.34 -0.73 -6.85
C ARG A 10 9.93 -0.16 -6.66
N ALA A 11 9.68 1.07 -7.13
CA ALA A 11 8.36 1.67 -7.08
C ALA A 11 7.32 0.81 -7.81
N GLY A 12 7.63 0.30 -9.01
CA GLY A 12 6.77 -0.65 -9.71
C GLY A 12 6.57 -1.98 -8.97
N TYR A 13 7.58 -2.46 -8.25
CA TYR A 13 7.49 -3.68 -7.44
C TYR A 13 6.48 -3.56 -6.28
N ALA A 14 6.27 -2.36 -5.73
CA ALA A 14 5.27 -2.16 -4.67
C ALA A 14 3.87 -2.63 -5.12
N GLU A 15 3.50 -2.34 -6.36
CA GLU A 15 2.25 -2.79 -6.99
C GLU A 15 2.19 -4.32 -7.19
N VAL A 16 3.33 -4.95 -7.49
CA VAL A 16 3.44 -6.41 -7.59
C VAL A 16 3.17 -7.07 -6.23
N ALA A 17 3.81 -6.56 -5.17
CA ALA A 17 3.60 -7.06 -3.81
C ALA A 17 2.15 -6.85 -3.34
N LYS A 18 1.51 -5.75 -3.73
CA LYS A 18 0.12 -5.43 -3.42
C LYS A 18 -0.85 -6.55 -3.82
N TYR A 19 -0.70 -7.16 -5.00
CA TYR A 19 -1.57 -8.28 -5.40
C TYR A 19 -1.50 -9.46 -4.43
N GLY A 20 -0.29 -9.81 -3.97
CA GLY A 20 -0.12 -10.85 -2.96
C GLY A 20 -0.80 -10.51 -1.63
N LEU A 21 -0.73 -9.24 -1.23
CA LEU A 21 -1.33 -8.74 0.01
C LEU A 21 -2.84 -8.60 -0.04
N ILE A 22 -3.43 -8.45 -1.23
CA ILE A 22 -4.88 -8.33 -1.42
C ILE A 22 -5.57 -9.68 -1.20
N ASP A 23 -5.25 -10.68 -2.04
CA ASP A 23 -5.96 -11.96 -2.08
C ASP A 23 -5.11 -13.17 -2.50
N GLN A 24 -3.78 -13.02 -2.59
CA GLN A 24 -2.87 -14.09 -3.04
C GLN A 24 -1.71 -14.31 -2.07
N PRO A 25 -1.95 -14.91 -0.89
CA PRO A 25 -0.91 -15.08 0.12
C PRO A 25 0.28 -15.91 -0.39
N ASP A 26 0.03 -16.93 -1.21
CA ASP A 26 1.09 -17.74 -1.84
C ASP A 26 1.94 -16.93 -2.82
N PHE A 27 1.37 -15.88 -3.44
CA PHE A 27 2.17 -14.95 -4.25
C PHE A 27 3.10 -14.14 -3.39
N PHE A 28 2.59 -13.61 -2.28
CA PHE A 28 3.40 -12.81 -1.37
C PHE A 28 4.55 -13.64 -0.78
N GLU A 29 4.28 -14.88 -0.36
CA GLU A 29 5.34 -15.79 0.11
C GLU A 29 6.37 -16.12 -0.99
N TRP A 30 5.91 -16.31 -2.22
CA TRP A 30 6.81 -16.50 -3.35
C TRP A 30 7.68 -15.25 -3.60
N LEU A 31 7.11 -14.05 -3.48
CA LEU A 31 7.82 -12.79 -3.65
C LEU A 31 8.91 -12.60 -2.57
N GLU A 32 8.63 -12.95 -1.31
CA GLU A 32 9.61 -12.91 -0.22
C GLU A 32 10.87 -13.72 -0.53
N LYS A 33 10.69 -14.88 -1.19
CA LYS A 33 11.79 -15.78 -1.56
C LYS A 33 12.52 -15.35 -2.84
N ASN A 34 11.81 -14.73 -3.79
CA ASN A 34 12.28 -14.57 -5.17
C ASN A 34 12.51 -13.12 -5.61
N TRP A 35 12.27 -12.11 -4.77
CA TRP A 35 12.34 -10.71 -5.20
C TRP A 35 13.69 -10.32 -5.84
N LYS A 36 14.81 -10.88 -5.38
CA LYS A 36 16.12 -10.62 -6.00
C LYS A 36 16.20 -11.11 -7.45
N ALA A 37 15.62 -12.28 -7.73
CA ALA A 37 15.55 -12.85 -9.08
C ALA A 37 14.62 -12.05 -10.01
N VAL A 38 13.53 -11.51 -9.47
CA VAL A 38 12.65 -10.56 -10.19
C VAL A 38 13.46 -9.35 -10.67
N PHE A 39 14.38 -8.84 -9.85
CA PHE A 39 15.22 -7.70 -10.19
C PHE A 39 16.33 -8.06 -11.19
N SER A 40 16.96 -9.23 -11.07
CA SER A 40 18.03 -9.65 -12.01
C SER A 40 17.53 -9.98 -13.41
N GLY A 41 16.22 -10.15 -13.62
CA GLY A 41 15.64 -10.39 -14.95
C GLY A 41 15.56 -11.84 -15.36
N GLU A 42 15.61 -12.74 -14.38
CA GLU A 42 15.43 -14.17 -14.50
C GLU A 42 13.94 -14.53 -14.78
N PRO A 43 13.57 -15.81 -14.99
CA PRO A 43 12.19 -16.23 -15.23
C PRO A 43 11.18 -15.72 -14.21
N GLU A 44 11.62 -15.49 -12.97
CA GLU A 44 10.84 -14.92 -11.87
C GLU A 44 10.29 -13.52 -12.23
N ARG A 45 11.01 -12.72 -13.00
CA ARG A 45 10.50 -11.42 -13.46
C ARG A 45 9.26 -11.61 -14.34
N ILE A 46 9.31 -12.57 -15.26
CA ILE A 46 8.20 -12.88 -16.17
C ILE A 46 7.02 -13.44 -15.37
N GLU A 47 7.28 -14.32 -14.42
CA GLU A 47 6.24 -14.88 -13.54
C GLU A 47 5.55 -13.78 -12.71
N ALA A 48 6.32 -12.89 -12.08
CA ALA A 48 5.77 -11.79 -11.30
C ALA A 48 4.87 -10.86 -12.14
N ILE A 49 5.29 -10.54 -13.37
CA ILE A 49 4.50 -9.73 -14.31
C ILE A 49 3.23 -10.49 -14.72
N ALA A 50 3.35 -11.76 -15.13
CA ALA A 50 2.23 -12.57 -15.58
C ALA A 50 1.16 -12.72 -14.50
N ARG A 51 1.57 -13.02 -13.26
CA ARG A 51 0.66 -13.11 -12.11
C ARG A 51 0.00 -11.77 -11.80
N SER A 52 0.74 -10.66 -11.85
CA SER A 52 0.18 -9.32 -11.64
C SER A 52 -0.87 -8.98 -12.72
N CYS A 53 -0.60 -9.29 -13.99
CA CYS A 53 -1.55 -9.11 -15.09
C CYS A 53 -2.80 -9.96 -14.90
N GLN A 54 -2.65 -11.23 -14.55
CA GLN A 54 -3.77 -12.14 -14.29
C GLN A 54 -4.64 -11.63 -13.14
N SER A 55 -4.02 -11.27 -12.02
CA SER A 55 -4.69 -10.72 -10.83
C SER A 55 -5.57 -9.52 -11.17
N LYS A 56 -5.02 -8.57 -11.92
CA LYS A 56 -5.76 -7.38 -12.34
C LYS A 56 -6.89 -7.73 -13.30
N SER A 57 -6.64 -8.64 -14.23
CA SER A 57 -7.65 -9.11 -15.19
C SER A 57 -8.83 -9.74 -14.46
N ASP A 58 -8.58 -10.65 -13.52
CA ASP A 58 -9.62 -11.37 -12.76
C ASP A 58 -10.49 -10.39 -11.99
N VAL A 59 -9.87 -9.44 -11.28
CA VAL A 59 -10.58 -8.42 -10.51
C VAL A 59 -11.41 -7.49 -11.41
N VAL A 60 -10.89 -7.08 -12.56
CA VAL A 60 -11.60 -6.20 -13.50
C VAL A 60 -12.77 -6.92 -14.17
N VAL A 61 -12.62 -8.20 -14.51
CA VAL A 61 -13.70 -9.02 -15.09
C VAL A 61 -14.81 -9.26 -14.07
N GLU A 62 -14.46 -9.46 -12.79
CA GLU A 62 -15.44 -9.68 -11.73
C GLU A 62 -16.21 -8.40 -11.35
N ASP A 63 -15.57 -7.22 -11.40
CA ASP A 63 -16.17 -5.95 -10.98
C ASP A 63 -15.70 -4.77 -11.87
N GLU A 64 -16.19 -4.74 -13.12
CA GLU A 64 -15.85 -3.71 -14.10
C GLU A 64 -16.16 -2.29 -13.60
N ARG A 65 -17.24 -2.13 -12.82
CA ARG A 65 -17.76 -0.83 -12.37
C ARG A 65 -17.23 -0.35 -11.01
N GLU A 66 -16.30 -1.08 -10.41
CA GLU A 66 -15.66 -0.71 -9.13
C GLU A 66 -16.67 -0.49 -7.99
N THR A 67 -17.60 -1.42 -7.85
CA THR A 67 -18.64 -1.38 -6.81
C THR A 67 -18.44 -2.39 -5.68
N GLY A 68 -17.44 -3.26 -5.81
CA GLY A 68 -17.11 -4.33 -4.88
C GLY A 68 -15.62 -4.69 -4.91
N ARG A 69 -15.28 -5.85 -5.49
CA ARG A 69 -13.92 -6.43 -5.41
C ARG A 69 -12.83 -5.54 -5.99
N ARG A 70 -13.12 -4.74 -7.02
CA ARG A 70 -12.11 -3.89 -7.65
C ARG A 70 -11.62 -2.78 -6.72
N ALA A 71 -12.41 -2.38 -5.73
CA ALA A 71 -11.96 -1.44 -4.69
C ALA A 71 -10.74 -1.96 -3.92
N LEU A 72 -10.55 -3.28 -3.80
CA LEU A 72 -9.41 -3.88 -3.07
C LEU A 72 -8.05 -3.53 -3.69
N LEU A 73 -8.02 -3.19 -5.00
CA LEU A 73 -6.80 -2.71 -5.67
C LEU A 73 -6.26 -1.40 -5.05
N ASN A 74 -7.08 -0.72 -4.26
CA ASN A 74 -6.70 0.48 -3.52
C ASN A 74 -6.05 0.20 -2.16
N LEU A 75 -5.64 -1.05 -1.86
CA LEU A 75 -4.82 -1.35 -0.68
C LEU A 75 -3.60 -0.42 -0.63
N GLY A 76 -3.42 0.25 0.50
CA GLY A 76 -2.37 1.25 0.72
C GLY A 76 -2.58 2.61 0.04
N HIS A 77 -3.49 2.74 -0.93
CA HIS A 77 -3.63 3.97 -1.73
C HIS A 77 -4.21 5.12 -0.92
N THR A 78 -5.09 4.86 0.05
CA THR A 78 -5.67 5.93 0.89
C THR A 78 -4.60 6.69 1.66
N PHE A 79 -3.65 5.98 2.27
CA PHE A 79 -2.49 6.61 2.91
C PHE A 79 -1.48 7.11 1.89
N GLY A 80 -1.22 6.34 0.82
CA GLY A 80 -0.26 6.71 -0.24
C GLY A 80 -0.60 8.04 -0.91
N HIS A 81 -1.83 8.22 -1.39
CA HIS A 81 -2.29 9.46 -2.01
C HIS A 81 -2.22 10.65 -1.04
N ALA A 82 -2.51 10.44 0.25
CA ALA A 82 -2.38 11.48 1.25
C ALA A 82 -0.93 11.94 1.43
N LEU A 83 0.03 11.01 1.36
CA LEU A 83 1.46 11.31 1.43
C LEU A 83 1.97 11.96 0.13
N GLU A 84 1.51 11.51 -1.03
CA GLU A 84 1.81 12.12 -2.33
C GLU A 84 1.32 13.58 -2.38
N ALA A 85 0.09 13.83 -1.94
CA ALA A 85 -0.46 15.18 -1.82
C ALA A 85 0.33 16.02 -0.80
N ALA A 86 0.81 15.42 0.29
CA ALA A 86 1.59 16.10 1.33
C ALA A 86 2.99 16.55 0.87
N VAL A 87 3.55 15.89 -0.13
CA VAL A 87 4.78 16.33 -0.81
C VAL A 87 4.50 17.16 -2.06
N GLU A 88 3.24 17.57 -2.27
CA GLU A 88 2.79 18.33 -3.44
C GLU A 88 3.13 17.64 -4.77
N TYR A 89 3.12 16.29 -4.77
CA TYR A 89 3.48 15.45 -5.90
C TYR A 89 4.92 15.67 -6.41
N ASP A 90 5.83 16.14 -5.55
CA ASP A 90 7.26 16.23 -5.89
C ASP A 90 7.88 14.83 -5.96
N GLY A 91 8.04 14.32 -7.19
CA GLY A 91 8.66 13.02 -7.47
C GLY A 91 10.11 12.88 -7.01
N LYS A 92 10.81 13.97 -6.67
CA LYS A 92 12.13 13.87 -6.02
C LYS A 92 12.01 13.42 -4.56
N ARG A 93 10.89 13.73 -3.90
CA ARG A 93 10.61 13.37 -2.51
C ARG A 93 9.90 12.03 -2.41
N LEU A 94 8.88 11.80 -3.22
CA LEU A 94 8.08 10.58 -3.17
C LEU A 94 7.50 10.27 -4.54
N VAL A 95 7.79 9.09 -5.09
CA VAL A 95 7.07 8.58 -6.27
C VAL A 95 5.92 7.68 -5.85
N HIS A 96 4.96 7.46 -6.74
CA HIS A 96 3.72 6.73 -6.43
C HIS A 96 3.94 5.38 -5.73
N GLY A 97 4.81 4.52 -6.28
CA GLY A 97 5.06 3.21 -5.69
C GLY A 97 5.71 3.27 -4.29
N GLU A 98 6.46 4.33 -3.98
CA GLU A 98 6.99 4.58 -2.64
C GLU A 98 5.86 4.99 -1.68
N GLY A 99 4.95 5.87 -2.12
CA GLY A 99 3.75 6.24 -1.39
C GLY A 99 2.85 5.03 -1.10
N VAL A 100 2.62 4.19 -2.10
CA VAL A 100 1.86 2.93 -1.96
C VAL A 100 2.56 1.97 -0.98
N ALA A 101 3.89 1.83 -1.04
CA ALA A 101 4.63 0.97 -0.10
C ALA A 101 4.45 1.40 1.36
N ILE A 102 4.65 2.68 1.67
CA ILE A 102 4.39 3.24 3.01
C ILE A 102 2.90 3.04 3.36
N GLY A 103 2.01 3.31 2.41
CA GLY A 103 0.58 3.18 2.61
C GLY A 103 0.11 1.76 2.93
N MET A 104 0.70 0.73 2.31
CA MET A 104 0.41 -0.68 2.62
C MET A 104 0.85 -1.01 4.04
N VAL A 105 2.05 -0.59 4.46
CA VAL A 105 2.52 -0.79 5.83
C VAL A 105 1.59 -0.10 6.83
N LEU A 106 1.19 1.14 6.55
CA LEU A 106 0.23 1.87 7.38
C LEU A 106 -1.13 1.18 7.45
N ALA A 107 -1.65 0.63 6.34
CA ALA A 107 -2.91 -0.11 6.31
C ALA A 107 -2.86 -1.38 7.18
N TYR A 108 -1.77 -2.15 7.13
CA TYR A 108 -1.57 -3.33 7.98
C TYR A 108 -1.43 -2.94 9.46
N GLN A 109 -0.62 -1.92 9.75
CA GLN A 109 -0.43 -1.43 11.13
C GLN A 109 -1.72 -0.85 11.71
N PHE A 110 -2.53 -0.15 10.90
CA PHE A 110 -3.83 0.37 11.31
C PHE A 110 -4.84 -0.76 11.53
N SER A 111 -4.85 -1.78 10.65
CA SER A 111 -5.67 -2.98 10.84
C SER A 111 -5.33 -3.69 12.15
N ALA A 112 -4.05 -3.81 12.49
CA ALA A 112 -3.61 -4.35 13.78
C ALA A 112 -4.05 -3.48 14.96
N ARG A 113 -3.95 -2.14 14.87
CA ARG A 113 -4.46 -1.22 15.91
C ARG A 113 -5.96 -1.42 16.16
N MET A 114 -6.72 -1.68 15.11
CA MET A 114 -8.16 -1.93 15.18
C MET A 114 -8.51 -3.38 15.61
N ASN A 115 -7.51 -4.19 16.00
CA ASN A 115 -7.65 -5.61 16.34
C ASN A 115 -8.22 -6.48 15.20
N LEU A 116 -7.98 -6.09 13.94
CA LEU A 116 -8.47 -6.80 12.76
C LEU A 116 -7.46 -7.81 12.20
N ALA A 117 -6.17 -7.59 12.43
CA ALA A 117 -5.06 -8.41 11.92
C ALA A 117 -3.93 -8.53 12.95
N SER A 118 -3.03 -9.48 12.75
CA SER A 118 -1.86 -9.66 13.61
C SER A 118 -0.83 -8.53 13.40
N PRO A 119 -0.24 -7.96 14.48
CA PRO A 119 0.92 -7.08 14.37
C PRO A 119 2.14 -7.74 13.69
N ASP A 120 2.23 -9.08 13.73
CA ASP A 120 3.30 -9.83 13.08
C ASP A 120 3.17 -9.76 11.55
N ASP A 121 1.95 -9.74 11.01
CA ASP A 121 1.72 -9.57 9.57
C ASP A 121 2.19 -8.18 9.13
N ALA A 122 1.87 -7.13 9.89
CA ALA A 122 2.37 -5.79 9.61
C ALA A 122 3.90 -5.73 9.61
N SER A 123 4.53 -6.43 10.55
CA SER A 123 6.00 -6.52 10.65
C SER A 123 6.60 -7.29 9.46
N ARG A 124 5.96 -8.37 9.01
CA ARG A 124 6.37 -9.17 7.85
C ARG A 124 6.28 -8.36 6.55
N VAL A 125 5.18 -7.63 6.35
CA VAL A 125 5.01 -6.73 5.20
C VAL A 125 6.06 -5.63 5.19
N GLU A 126 6.27 -4.95 6.33
CA GLU A 126 7.32 -3.93 6.47
C GLU A 126 8.70 -4.50 6.17
N ALA A 127 9.04 -5.68 6.71
CA ALA A 127 10.33 -6.32 6.50
C ALA A 127 10.59 -6.66 5.03
N HIS A 128 9.60 -7.19 4.31
CA HIS A 128 9.73 -7.52 2.89
C HIS A 128 9.93 -6.27 2.02
N LEU A 129 9.07 -5.27 2.18
CA LEU A 129 9.17 -4.03 1.41
C LEU A 129 10.49 -3.29 1.69
N LYS A 130 10.94 -3.30 2.94
CA LYS A 130 12.25 -2.77 3.32
C LYS A 130 13.41 -3.56 2.70
N ALA A 131 13.30 -4.90 2.62
CA ALA A 131 14.32 -5.74 2.00
C ALA A 131 14.47 -5.46 0.49
N VAL A 132 13.36 -5.16 -0.20
CA VAL A 132 13.32 -4.71 -1.59
C VAL A 132 13.95 -3.31 -1.77
N GLY A 133 14.07 -2.54 -0.68
CA GLY A 133 14.64 -1.20 -0.66
C GLY A 133 13.61 -0.10 -0.93
N LEU A 134 12.34 -0.35 -0.62
CA LEU A 134 11.27 0.64 -0.61
C LEU A 134 11.19 1.35 0.76
N PRO A 135 10.73 2.61 0.80
CA PRO A 135 10.40 3.25 2.06
C PRO A 135 9.16 2.59 2.67
N THR A 136 9.12 2.55 4.00
CA THR A 136 8.07 1.84 4.76
C THR A 136 7.47 2.69 5.86
N ARG A 137 8.07 3.84 6.15
CA ARG A 137 7.65 4.75 7.22
C ARG A 137 7.47 6.16 6.68
N ILE A 138 6.60 6.93 7.33
CA ILE A 138 6.39 8.35 7.00
C ILE A 138 7.70 9.14 7.16
N SER A 139 8.53 8.79 8.14
CA SER A 139 9.85 9.36 8.39
C SER A 139 10.87 9.11 7.27
N ASP A 140 10.63 8.12 6.41
CA ASP A 140 11.52 7.83 5.28
C ASP A 140 11.36 8.84 4.13
N ILE A 141 10.31 9.66 4.17
CA ILE A 141 10.04 10.69 3.16
C ILE A 141 10.97 11.89 3.39
N PRO A 142 11.80 12.29 2.41
CA PRO A 142 12.69 13.43 2.55
C PRO A 142 11.95 14.75 2.78
N GLY A 143 12.47 15.56 3.70
CA GLY A 143 11.95 16.90 4.01
C GLY A 143 10.75 16.91 4.95
N GLU A 144 10.35 18.11 5.38
CA GLU A 144 9.24 18.25 6.32
C GLU A 144 7.89 17.95 5.65
N LEU A 145 7.01 17.30 6.39
CA LEU A 145 5.63 17.04 5.99
C LEU A 145 4.69 18.03 6.70
N PRO A 146 3.59 18.44 6.04
CA PRO A 146 2.58 19.31 6.66
C PRO A 146 1.98 18.66 7.91
N PRO A 147 1.26 19.41 8.77
CA PRO A 147 0.61 18.87 9.97
C PRO A 147 -0.32 17.69 9.67
N THR A 148 -0.52 16.80 10.63
CA THR A 148 -1.27 15.54 10.43
C THR A 148 -2.70 15.78 9.97
N GLN A 149 -3.29 16.89 10.40
CA GLN A 149 -4.59 17.34 9.92
C GLN A 149 -4.63 17.46 8.39
N ARG A 150 -3.57 17.94 7.72
CA ARG A 150 -3.53 18.03 6.25
C ARG A 150 -3.51 16.66 5.59
N LEU A 151 -2.92 15.64 6.22
CA LEU A 151 -2.97 14.27 5.73
C LEU A 151 -4.40 13.73 5.82
N LEU A 152 -5.07 13.96 6.96
CA LEU A 152 -6.46 13.55 7.15
C LEU A 152 -7.39 14.26 6.17
N ASP A 153 -7.19 15.55 5.93
CA ASP A 153 -7.97 16.33 4.96
C ASP A 153 -7.81 15.75 3.54
N ALA A 154 -6.59 15.36 3.15
CA ALA A 154 -6.34 14.70 1.86
C ALA A 154 -7.04 13.34 1.75
N ILE A 155 -7.01 12.53 2.81
CA ILE A 155 -7.76 11.25 2.88
C ILE A 155 -9.27 11.50 2.71
N ALA A 156 -9.81 12.52 3.37
CA ALA A 156 -11.23 12.86 3.32
C ALA A 156 -11.68 13.40 1.95
N GLN A 157 -10.77 14.00 1.17
CA GLN A 157 -11.07 14.45 -0.20
C GLN A 157 -11.09 13.30 -1.22
N ASP A 158 -10.17 12.32 -1.09
CA ASP A 158 -10.10 11.14 -1.96
C ASP A 158 -11.31 10.20 -1.78
N LYS A 159 -11.88 10.15 -0.57
CA LYS A 159 -12.95 9.23 -0.22
C LYS A 159 -14.31 9.92 -0.09
N LYS A 160 -15.37 9.25 -0.55
CA LYS A 160 -16.75 9.68 -0.29
C LYS A 160 -17.03 9.58 1.21
N VAL A 161 -16.95 10.70 1.92
CA VAL A 161 -17.38 10.79 3.31
C VAL A 161 -18.90 10.64 3.36
N LYS A 162 -19.39 9.52 3.91
CA LYS A 162 -20.80 9.39 4.31
C LYS A 162 -20.87 9.48 5.84
N SER A 163 -21.57 10.48 6.34
CA SER A 163 -21.81 10.65 7.79
C SER A 163 -20.53 10.69 8.66
N GLY A 164 -19.43 11.27 8.15
CA GLY A 164 -18.16 11.40 8.88
C GLY A 164 -17.31 10.12 8.94
N LYS A 165 -17.73 9.04 8.27
CA LYS A 165 -16.98 7.79 8.16
C LYS A 165 -16.18 7.74 6.86
N LEU A 166 -14.97 7.20 6.95
CA LEU A 166 -14.06 7.05 5.83
C LEU A 166 -14.07 5.62 5.31
N THR A 167 -13.94 5.46 3.99
CA THR A 167 -13.80 4.15 3.35
C THR A 167 -12.32 3.82 3.14
N PHE A 168 -11.87 2.70 3.68
CA PHE A 168 -10.50 2.19 3.57
C PHE A 168 -10.48 0.79 3.00
N ILE A 169 -9.33 0.40 2.45
CA ILE A 169 -8.98 -1.00 2.26
C ILE A 169 -8.08 -1.42 3.41
N LEU A 170 -8.61 -2.27 4.27
CA LEU A 170 -7.92 -2.84 5.44
C LEU A 170 -7.74 -4.34 5.22
N THR A 171 -7.20 -5.03 6.21
CA THR A 171 -6.90 -6.46 6.09
C THR A 171 -7.20 -7.23 7.37
N HIS A 172 -7.53 -8.51 7.21
CA HIS A 172 -7.55 -9.51 8.29
C HIS A 172 -6.25 -10.33 8.38
N GLY A 173 -5.29 -10.07 7.50
CA GLY A 173 -4.03 -10.79 7.39
C GLY A 173 -3.53 -10.84 5.96
N ILE A 174 -2.36 -11.42 5.72
CA ILE A 174 -1.80 -11.48 4.36
C ILE A 174 -2.76 -12.21 3.40
N GLY A 175 -3.15 -11.54 2.32
CA GLY A 175 -4.08 -12.07 1.32
C GLY A 175 -5.55 -12.03 1.74
N GLN A 176 -5.91 -11.21 2.74
CA GLN A 176 -7.28 -11.11 3.27
C GLN A 176 -7.73 -9.64 3.37
N SER A 177 -7.53 -8.87 2.30
CA SER A 177 -7.96 -7.48 2.25
C SER A 177 -9.47 -7.34 2.09
N PHE A 178 -10.05 -6.29 2.69
CA PHE A 178 -11.48 -6.01 2.65
C PHE A 178 -11.78 -4.50 2.67
N VAL A 179 -12.98 -4.12 2.25
CA VAL A 179 -13.46 -2.74 2.31
C VAL A 179 -14.05 -2.46 3.69
N ALA A 180 -13.48 -1.48 4.40
CA ALA A 180 -14.02 -0.96 5.66
C ALA A 180 -14.67 0.41 5.39
N ASP A 181 -15.98 0.53 5.57
CA ASP A 181 -16.76 1.74 5.24
C ASP A 181 -17.11 2.62 6.46
N ASP A 182 -16.62 2.26 7.64
CA ASP A 182 -16.96 2.88 8.90
C ASP A 182 -15.77 3.33 9.76
N VAL A 183 -14.62 3.58 9.13
CA VAL A 183 -13.40 4.00 9.83
C VAL A 183 -13.57 5.39 10.46
N PRO A 184 -13.44 5.54 11.79
CA PRO A 184 -13.52 6.84 12.45
C PRO A 184 -12.31 7.72 12.12
N SER A 185 -12.56 8.95 11.67
CA SER A 185 -11.49 9.91 11.36
C SER A 185 -10.59 10.24 12.55
N SER A 186 -11.13 10.19 13.78
CA SER A 186 -10.36 10.40 15.02
C SER A 186 -9.31 9.32 15.25
N GLU A 187 -9.63 8.05 14.93
CA GLU A 187 -8.66 6.94 15.04
C GLU A 187 -7.55 7.08 13.99
N VAL A 188 -7.90 7.49 12.77
CA VAL A 188 -6.93 7.76 11.72
C VAL A 188 -5.99 8.90 12.11
N LEU A 189 -6.52 9.99 12.66
CA LEU A 189 -5.72 11.13 13.14
C LEU A 189 -4.74 10.71 14.23
N SER A 190 -5.24 10.07 15.29
CA SER A 190 -4.41 9.58 16.40
C SER A 190 -3.33 8.60 15.91
N PHE A 191 -3.68 7.71 15.00
CA PHE A 191 -2.72 6.77 14.42
C PHE A 191 -1.62 7.49 13.63
N LEU A 192 -1.97 8.45 12.77
CA LEU A 192 -0.98 9.18 11.98
C LEU A 192 -0.05 10.02 12.87
N ASP A 193 -0.55 10.63 13.94
CA ASP A 193 0.28 11.36 14.91
C ASP A 193 1.31 10.43 15.59
N GLU A 194 0.90 9.22 15.98
CA GLU A 194 1.83 8.22 16.53
C GLU A 194 2.89 7.77 15.52
N LYS A 195 2.51 7.60 14.25
CA LYS A 195 3.42 7.13 13.19
C LYS A 195 4.41 8.19 12.72
N ARG A 196 4.10 9.46 12.93
CA ARG A 196 5.03 10.57 12.65
C ARG A 196 6.02 10.84 13.77
N SER A 197 5.68 10.41 14.99
CA SER A 197 6.50 10.64 16.19
C SER A 197 7.58 9.58 16.42
N ARG A 198 7.66 8.55 15.54
CA ARG A 198 8.55 7.39 15.63
C ARG A 198 9.42 7.29 14.37
#